data_AF-A0A562CR22-F1
#
_entry.id   AF-A0A562CR22-F1
#
_cell.length_a   1.000
_cell.length_b   1.000
_cell.length_c   1.000
_cell.angle_alpha   90.00
_cell.angle_beta   90.00
_cell.angle_gamma   90.00
#
_symmetry.space_group_name_H-M   'P 1'
#
loop_
_entity.id
_entity.type
_entity.pdbx_description
1 polymer ?
#
loop_
_entity_poly.entity_id
_entity_poly.type
_entity_poly.pdbx_seq_one_letter_code
_entity_poly.pdbx_strand_id
1 'polypeptide(L)'
;MDEQLTTAAKTLARWCYNCGVDERVLGCMEQLLKAAVDQALGRPAPTQLEHALWQQTATLLRQRRDWDRDHQVTPPPPAACLPCAVAGDQCPTHTDRRCRACGSQLHRIVVDEGFDTHPCCDHTSGTGSHAVLEHTAQMLGATLLAQPA
;
A
#
# COMPACT_ATOMS: atom_id res chain seq x y z
N MET A 1 25.82 16.62 -15.42
CA MET A 1 24.78 15.76 -14.82
C MET A 1 25.45 14.45 -14.46
N ASP A 2 25.33 14.02 -13.22
CA ASP A 2 26.01 12.82 -12.72
C ASP A 2 25.53 11.57 -13.49
N GLU A 3 26.46 10.84 -14.11
CA GLU A 3 26.16 9.67 -14.94
C GLU A 3 25.61 8.50 -14.10
N GLN A 4 26.03 8.40 -12.84
CA GLN A 4 25.52 7.40 -11.91
C GLN A 4 24.08 7.73 -11.52
N LEU A 5 23.79 9.01 -11.23
CA LEU A 5 22.43 9.47 -10.95
C LEU A 5 21.48 9.18 -12.11
N THR A 6 21.93 9.46 -13.34
CA THR A 6 21.13 9.22 -14.55
C THR A 6 20.84 7.74 -14.77
N THR A 7 21.85 6.88 -14.55
CA THR A 7 21.70 5.44 -14.67
C THR A 7 20.74 4.89 -13.60
N ALA A 8 20.92 5.30 -12.34
CA ALA A 8 20.05 4.91 -11.24
C ALA A 8 18.59 5.36 -11.49
N ALA A 9 18.39 6.60 -11.97
CA ALA A 9 17.06 7.13 -12.25
C ALA A 9 16.33 6.36 -13.35
N LYS A 10 17.04 5.94 -14.41
CA LYS A 10 16.50 5.10 -15.49
C LYS A 10 16.14 3.70 -14.99
N THR A 11 17.00 3.08 -14.20
CA THR A 11 16.73 1.77 -13.59
C THR A 11 15.49 1.83 -12.71
N LEU A 12 15.41 2.82 -11.84
CA LEU A 12 14.27 3.03 -10.94
C LEU A 12 12.99 3.35 -11.71
N ALA A 13 13.04 4.21 -12.74
CA ALA A 13 11.87 4.53 -13.56
C ALA A 13 11.33 3.31 -14.30
N ARG A 14 12.21 2.45 -14.84
CA ARG A 14 11.82 1.19 -15.48
C ARG A 14 11.15 0.25 -14.49
N TRP A 15 11.70 0.13 -13.28
CA TRP A 15 11.13 -0.69 -12.21
C TRP A 15 9.74 -0.17 -11.80
N CYS A 16 9.63 1.14 -11.50
CA CYS A 16 8.37 1.79 -11.15
C CYS A 16 7.29 1.58 -12.21
N TYR A 17 7.62 1.77 -13.49
CA TYR A 17 6.70 1.56 -14.60
C TYR A 17 6.17 0.11 -14.63
N ASN A 18 7.07 -0.87 -14.55
CA ASN A 18 6.70 -2.29 -14.55
C ASN A 18 5.82 -2.68 -13.35
N CYS A 19 6.02 -2.03 -12.20
CA CYS A 19 5.22 -2.25 -11.00
C CYS A 19 3.91 -1.43 -10.99
N GLY A 20 3.58 -0.68 -12.04
CA GLY A 20 2.37 0.16 -12.08
C GLY A 20 2.43 1.35 -11.12
N VAL A 21 3.61 1.82 -10.74
CA VAL A 21 3.80 2.99 -9.88
C VAL A 21 3.66 4.26 -10.73
N ASP A 22 2.62 5.06 -10.44
CA ASP A 22 2.45 6.41 -10.99
C ASP A 22 2.97 7.48 -10.01
N GLU A 23 3.20 8.70 -10.51
CA GLU A 23 3.63 9.87 -9.72
C GLU A 23 2.71 10.17 -8.53
N ARG A 24 1.44 9.76 -8.61
CA ARG A 24 0.45 9.91 -7.53
C ARG A 24 0.67 8.96 -6.36
N VAL A 25 1.15 7.74 -6.63
CA VAL A 25 1.49 6.74 -5.61
C VAL A 25 2.79 7.14 -4.90
N LEU A 26 3.67 7.87 -5.59
CA LEU A 26 4.94 8.37 -5.09
C LEU A 26 4.81 9.56 -4.13
N GLY A 27 3.63 10.19 -4.02
CA GLY A 27 3.36 11.22 -3.02
C GLY A 27 3.23 10.68 -1.58
N CYS A 28 3.28 9.36 -1.39
CA CYS A 28 3.01 8.68 -0.13
C CYS A 28 4.29 8.11 0.49
N MET A 29 4.88 8.86 1.43
CA MET A 29 5.83 8.44 2.49
C MET A 29 7.31 8.13 2.13
N GLU A 30 8.22 8.88 2.75
CA GLU A 30 9.69 8.78 2.60
C GLU A 30 10.29 7.41 2.96
N GLN A 31 9.77 6.73 3.99
CA GLN A 31 10.35 5.46 4.46
C GLN A 31 10.08 4.29 3.50
N LEU A 32 8.90 4.25 2.88
CA LEU A 32 8.54 3.23 1.89
C LEU A 32 9.25 3.45 0.55
N LEU A 33 9.59 4.71 0.22
CA LEU A 33 10.39 5.06 -0.94
C LEU A 33 11.79 4.43 -0.89
N LYS A 34 12.43 4.40 0.29
CA LYS A 34 13.78 3.83 0.44
C LYS A 34 13.85 2.33 0.09
N ALA A 35 12.95 1.52 0.66
CA ALA A 35 12.93 0.08 0.40
C ALA A 35 12.67 -0.26 -1.08
N ALA A 36 11.75 0.50 -1.72
CA ALA A 36 11.48 0.35 -3.15
C ALA A 36 12.71 0.69 -4.02
N VAL A 37 13.45 1.74 -3.65
CA VAL A 37 14.69 2.12 -4.34
C VAL A 37 15.76 1.07 -4.15
N ASP A 38 15.95 0.59 -2.93
CA ASP A 38 16.98 -0.40 -2.63
C ASP A 38 16.72 -1.70 -3.41
N GLN A 39 15.46 -2.12 -3.50
CA GLN A 39 15.05 -3.26 -4.30
C GLN A 39 15.23 -3.03 -5.81
N ALA A 40 14.87 -1.85 -6.32
CA ALA A 40 15.02 -1.50 -7.73
C ALA A 40 16.50 -1.41 -8.16
N LEU A 41 17.37 -0.91 -7.28
CA LEU A 41 18.81 -0.78 -7.53
C LEU A 41 19.59 -2.04 -7.15
N GLY A 42 18.98 -2.98 -6.42
CA GLY A 42 19.65 -4.16 -5.86
C GLY A 42 20.69 -3.83 -4.79
N ARG A 43 20.68 -2.60 -4.26
CA ARG A 43 21.63 -2.10 -3.26
C ARG A 43 21.07 -0.85 -2.57
N PRO A 44 21.53 -0.52 -1.35
CA PRO A 44 21.13 0.70 -0.66
C PRO A 44 21.41 1.95 -1.51
N ALA A 45 20.40 2.81 -1.68
CA ALA A 45 20.60 4.11 -2.30
C ALA A 45 21.43 5.03 -1.38
N PRO A 46 22.40 5.79 -1.94
CA PRO A 46 23.08 6.84 -1.21
C PRO A 46 22.07 7.92 -0.77
N THR A 47 21.93 8.14 0.53
CA THR A 47 20.99 9.12 1.13
C THR A 47 21.16 10.51 0.54
N GLN A 48 22.40 10.91 0.24
CA GLN A 48 22.71 12.22 -0.37
C GLN A 48 22.13 12.42 -1.77
N LEU A 49 21.75 11.34 -2.47
CA LEU A 49 21.19 11.38 -3.82
C LEU A 49 19.69 11.10 -3.87
N GLU A 50 19.05 10.76 -2.75
CA GLU A 50 17.65 10.31 -2.73
C GLU A 50 16.71 11.35 -3.38
N HIS A 51 16.81 12.62 -2.99
CA HIS A 51 15.92 13.66 -3.54
C HIS A 51 16.13 13.89 -5.05
N ALA A 52 17.39 14.00 -5.49
CA ALA A 52 17.72 14.22 -6.89
C ALA A 52 17.35 13.01 -7.77
N LEU A 53 17.56 11.80 -7.24
CA LEU A 53 17.19 10.55 -7.88
C LEU A 53 15.68 10.51 -8.12
N TRP A 54 14.90 10.85 -7.08
CA TRP A 54 13.45 10.88 -7.17
C TRP A 54 12.91 11.90 -8.17
N GLN A 55 13.44 13.12 -8.18
CA GLN A 55 13.03 14.13 -9.15
C GLN A 55 13.29 13.67 -10.60
N GLN A 56 14.44 13.04 -10.84
CA GLN A 56 14.79 12.54 -12.17
C GLN A 56 13.91 11.35 -12.57
N THR A 57 13.64 10.41 -11.66
CA THR A 57 12.71 9.30 -11.88
C THR A 57 11.29 9.77 -12.17
N ALA A 58 10.75 10.72 -11.42
CA ALA A 58 9.42 11.29 -11.67
C ALA A 58 9.33 11.94 -13.06
N THR A 59 10.40 12.61 -13.49
CA THR A 59 10.49 13.21 -14.84
C THR A 59 10.47 12.13 -15.93
N LEU A 60 11.23 11.04 -15.75
CA LEU A 60 11.25 9.91 -16.69
C LEU A 60 9.90 9.19 -16.76
N LEU A 61 9.19 9.03 -15.64
CA LEU A 61 7.85 8.44 -15.61
C LEU A 61 6.82 9.31 -16.35
N ARG A 62 6.89 10.64 -16.20
CA ARG A 62 6.05 11.55 -16.99
C ARG A 62 6.34 11.45 -18.47
N GLN A 63 7.61 11.47 -18.87
CA GLN A 63 8.02 11.30 -20.27
C GLN A 63 7.54 9.96 -20.83
N ARG A 64 7.62 8.89 -20.03
CA ARG A 64 7.14 7.57 -20.44
C ARG A 64 5.63 7.56 -20.66
N ARG A 65 4.86 8.14 -19.74
CA ARG A 65 3.40 8.28 -19.86
C ARG A 65 3.00 9.09 -21.09
N ASP A 66 3.71 10.19 -21.36
CA ASP A 66 3.47 11.00 -22.55
C ASP A 66 3.76 10.19 -23.82
N TRP A 67 4.86 9.44 -23.85
CA TRP A 67 5.19 8.53 -24.95
C TRP A 67 4.14 7.43 -25.12
N ASP A 68 3.69 6.78 -24.05
CA ASP A 68 2.67 5.72 -24.11
C ASP A 68 1.34 6.28 -24.66
N ARG A 69 0.95 7.49 -24.26
CA ARG A 69 -0.23 8.19 -24.80
C ARG A 69 -0.07 8.45 -26.30
N ASP A 70 1.06 9.00 -26.71
CA ASP A 70 1.32 9.37 -28.11
C ASP A 70 1.40 8.14 -29.02
N HIS A 71 1.79 6.98 -28.48
CA HIS A 71 1.95 5.72 -29.20
C HIS A 71 0.83 4.70 -28.92
N GLN A 72 -0.20 5.08 -28.18
CA GLN A 72 -1.33 4.22 -27.78
C GLN A 72 -0.91 2.89 -27.12
N VAL A 73 0.15 2.94 -26.32
CA VAL A 73 0.62 1.78 -25.56
C VAL A 73 -0.20 1.69 -24.27
N THR A 74 -0.81 0.53 -24.04
CA THR A 74 -1.48 0.24 -22.77
C THR A 74 -0.44 0.09 -21.65
N PRO A 75 -0.44 0.95 -20.62
CA PRO A 75 0.49 0.84 -19.52
C PRO A 75 0.16 -0.37 -18.63
N PRO A 76 1.12 -0.81 -17.79
CA PRO A 76 0.84 -1.78 -16.73
C PRO A 76 -0.30 -1.31 -15.83
N PRO A 77 -1.12 -2.24 -15.27
CA PRO A 77 -2.15 -1.89 -14.32
C PRO A 77 -1.56 -1.10 -13.14
N PRO A 78 -2.18 0.02 -12.72
CA PRO A 78 -1.66 0.81 -11.62
C PRO A 78 -1.70 0.01 -10.32
N ALA A 79 -0.63 0.11 -9.52
CA ALA A 79 -0.61 -0.46 -8.18
C ALA A 79 -1.56 0.30 -7.25
N ALA A 80 -2.33 -0.43 -6.44
CA ALA A 80 -3.28 0.16 -5.51
C ALA A 80 -2.61 0.87 -4.30
N CYS A 81 -1.47 0.37 -3.84
CA CYS A 81 -0.64 0.91 -2.75
C CYS A 81 0.84 0.79 -3.17
N LEU A 82 1.74 1.60 -2.62
CA LEU A 82 3.18 1.41 -2.81
C LEU A 82 3.64 0.01 -2.34
N PRO A 83 3.17 -0.55 -1.21
CA PRO A 83 3.43 -1.95 -0.89
C PRO A 83 2.93 -2.98 -1.91
N CYS A 84 1.88 -2.72 -2.70
CA CYS A 84 1.41 -3.61 -3.78
C CYS A 84 2.39 -3.59 -4.95
N ALA A 85 3.01 -2.43 -5.19
CA ALA A 85 4.04 -2.30 -6.22
C ALA A 85 5.37 -2.97 -5.82
N VAL A 86 5.66 -3.00 -4.52
CA VAL A 86 6.93 -3.48 -3.97
C VAL A 86 6.88 -4.96 -3.56
N ALA A 87 5.75 -5.44 -3.04
CA ALA A 87 5.65 -6.76 -2.42
C ALA A 87 5.73 -7.90 -3.44
N GLY A 88 6.56 -8.90 -3.13
CA GLY A 88 6.57 -10.20 -3.82
C GLY A 88 5.41 -11.12 -3.42
N ASP A 89 4.85 -10.95 -2.21
CA ASP A 89 3.93 -11.94 -1.63
C ASP A 89 2.53 -11.40 -1.27
N GLN A 90 2.36 -10.20 -0.68
CA GLN A 90 1.05 -9.62 -0.24
C GLN A 90 1.15 -8.16 0.30
N CYS A 91 0.31 -7.18 -0.15
CA CYS A 91 0.22 -5.82 0.47
C CYS A 91 -0.59 -5.94 1.77
N PRO A 92 -0.08 -5.54 2.94
CA PRO A 92 -0.80 -5.67 4.22
C PRO A 92 -2.15 -4.94 4.22
N THR A 93 -2.27 -3.87 3.42
CA THR A 93 -3.50 -3.07 3.29
C THR A 93 -4.56 -3.69 2.38
N HIS A 94 -4.13 -4.47 1.37
CA HIS A 94 -5.01 -4.98 0.30
C HIS A 94 -5.06 -6.51 0.24
N THR A 95 -4.37 -7.18 1.15
CA THR A 95 -4.56 -8.61 1.33
C THR A 95 -5.93 -8.79 1.95
N ASP A 96 -6.82 -9.50 1.26
CA ASP A 96 -8.07 -9.98 1.82
C ASP A 96 -7.76 -10.96 2.94
N ARG A 97 -7.51 -10.43 4.13
CA ARG A 97 -7.39 -11.22 5.35
C ARG A 97 -8.74 -11.87 5.56
N ARG A 98 -8.78 -13.19 5.43
CA ARG A 98 -10.00 -13.98 5.63
C ARG A 98 -10.07 -14.44 7.06
N CYS A 99 -11.28 -14.42 7.60
CA CYS A 99 -11.58 -14.96 8.92
C CYS A 99 -11.20 -16.43 8.93
N ARG A 100 -10.35 -16.84 9.88
CA ARG A 100 -9.91 -18.23 10.02
C ARG A 100 -11.09 -19.20 10.20
N ALA A 101 -12.17 -18.74 10.85
CA ALA A 101 -13.33 -19.57 11.16
C ALA A 101 -14.32 -19.72 10.00
N CYS A 102 -14.67 -18.62 9.31
CA CYS A 102 -15.72 -18.64 8.28
C CYS A 102 -15.20 -18.41 6.85
N GLY A 103 -13.91 -18.11 6.66
CA GLY A 103 -13.28 -17.90 5.36
C GLY A 103 -13.70 -16.61 4.63
N SER A 104 -14.60 -15.81 5.23
CA SER A 104 -15.06 -14.53 4.68
C SER A 104 -14.08 -13.40 4.98
N GLN A 105 -14.12 -12.32 4.20
CA GLN A 105 -13.22 -11.18 4.36
C GLN A 105 -13.38 -10.53 5.75
N LEU A 106 -12.26 -10.25 6.43
CA LEU A 106 -12.22 -9.51 7.69
C LEU A 106 -12.33 -8.02 7.41
N HIS A 107 -13.07 -7.32 8.28
CA HIS A 107 -13.10 -5.86 8.23
C HIS A 107 -11.72 -5.31 8.62
N ARG A 108 -11.30 -4.22 7.98
CA ARG A 108 -9.97 -3.62 8.20
C ARG A 108 -9.67 -3.32 9.67
N ILE A 109 -10.63 -2.79 10.42
CA ILE A 109 -10.47 -2.50 11.86
C ILE A 109 -10.05 -3.76 12.65
N VAL A 110 -10.66 -4.91 12.33
CA VAL A 110 -10.37 -6.19 12.98
C VAL A 110 -8.94 -6.65 12.67
N VAL A 111 -8.50 -6.44 11.42
CA VAL A 111 -7.13 -6.74 10.97
C VAL A 111 -6.10 -5.81 11.62
N ASP A 112 -6.40 -4.50 11.67
CA ASP A 112 -5.50 -3.47 12.22
C ASP A 112 -5.29 -3.67 13.74
N GLU A 113 -6.29 -4.21 14.44
CA GLU A 113 -6.19 -4.62 15.86
C GLU A 113 -5.45 -5.97 16.06
N GLY A 114 -5.08 -6.66 14.97
CA GLY A 114 -4.32 -7.91 15.01
C GLY A 114 -5.15 -9.19 15.09
N PHE A 115 -6.48 -9.10 14.96
CA PHE A 115 -7.35 -10.27 14.95
C PHE A 115 -7.39 -10.94 13.56
N ASP A 116 -7.50 -12.26 13.56
CA ASP A 116 -7.65 -13.07 12.36
C ASP A 116 -8.99 -13.84 12.28
N THR A 117 -9.93 -13.53 13.18
CA THR A 117 -11.31 -14.02 13.23
C THR A 117 -12.28 -12.86 13.38
N HIS A 118 -13.51 -12.99 12.87
CA HIS A 118 -14.55 -12.00 13.17
C HIS A 118 -14.92 -12.10 14.67
N PRO A 119 -15.29 -10.99 15.34
CA PRO A 119 -15.76 -11.03 16.72
C PRO A 119 -16.96 -11.97 16.95
N CYS A 120 -17.82 -12.14 15.94
CA CYS A 120 -18.93 -13.10 15.96
C CYS A 120 -18.54 -14.56 15.64
N CYS A 121 -17.28 -14.78 15.26
CA CYS A 121 -16.73 -16.11 15.00
C CYS A 121 -15.79 -16.59 16.12
N ASP A 122 -15.44 -15.72 17.07
CA ASP A 122 -14.49 -15.99 18.15
C ASP A 122 -15.09 -16.78 19.33
N HIS A 123 -16.12 -17.60 19.07
CA HIS A 123 -16.88 -18.33 20.09
C HIS A 123 -16.18 -19.59 20.62
N THR A 124 -14.85 -19.55 20.78
CA THR A 124 -14.09 -20.65 21.36
C THR A 124 -13.15 -20.17 22.46
N SER A 125 -13.71 -19.69 23.58
CA SER A 125 -13.17 -19.94 24.93
C SER A 125 -14.23 -19.54 25.98
N GLY A 126 -14.42 -20.40 26.97
CA GLY A 126 -15.64 -20.48 27.78
C GLY A 126 -15.86 -19.33 28.77
N THR A 127 -17.13 -19.16 29.14
CA THR A 127 -17.61 -18.50 30.37
C THR A 127 -16.98 -17.16 30.75
N GLY A 128 -17.72 -16.08 30.42
CA GLY A 128 -17.75 -14.86 31.23
C GLY A 128 -17.16 -13.61 30.55
N SER A 129 -18.04 -12.73 30.07
CA SER A 129 -18.09 -11.32 30.48
C SER A 129 -19.10 -10.57 29.61
N HIS A 130 -20.29 -10.38 30.17
CA HIS A 130 -21.38 -9.57 29.60
C HIS A 130 -20.99 -8.10 29.34
N ALA A 131 -19.82 -7.66 29.83
CA ALA A 131 -19.37 -6.27 29.76
C ALA A 131 -18.88 -5.82 28.36
N VAL A 132 -18.36 -6.74 27.53
CA VAL A 132 -17.85 -6.37 26.18
C VAL A 132 -18.99 -6.16 25.18
N LEU A 133 -20.09 -6.90 25.34
CA LEU A 133 -21.32 -6.74 24.56
C LEU A 133 -22.01 -5.40 24.86
N GLU A 134 -22.02 -4.94 26.11
CA GLU A 134 -22.56 -3.62 26.45
C GLU A 134 -21.71 -2.48 25.87
N HIS A 135 -20.38 -2.61 25.88
CA HIS A 135 -19.50 -1.54 25.41
C HIS A 135 -19.51 -1.39 23.88
N THR A 136 -19.69 -2.49 23.14
CA THR A 136 -19.82 -2.49 21.67
C THR A 136 -21.22 -2.09 21.20
N ALA A 137 -22.28 -2.50 21.92
CA ALA A 137 -23.64 -2.04 21.65
C ALA A 137 -23.80 -0.53 21.88
N GLN A 138 -23.14 0.04 22.89
CA GLN A 138 -23.13 1.49 23.12
C GLN A 138 -22.39 2.27 22.02
N MET A 139 -21.28 1.74 21.51
CA MET A 139 -20.54 2.36 20.40
C MET A 139 -21.35 2.33 19.09
N LEU A 140 -21.99 1.21 18.77
CA LEU A 140 -22.81 1.07 17.56
C LEU A 140 -24.13 1.86 17.65
N GLY A 141 -24.75 1.91 18.83
CA GLY A 141 -25.94 2.72 19.08
C GLY A 141 -25.69 4.23 19.04
N ALA A 142 -24.54 4.69 19.54
CA ALA A 142 -24.16 6.11 19.48
C ALA A 142 -23.86 6.59 18.05
N THR A 143 -23.39 5.70 17.18
CA THR A 143 -23.06 6.06 15.79
C THR A 143 -24.32 6.21 14.91
N LEU A 144 -25.44 5.55 15.26
CA LEU A 144 -26.71 5.66 14.51
C LEU A 144 -27.50 6.95 14.81
N LEU A 145 -27.29 7.60 15.96
CA LEU A 145 -27.99 8.83 16.34
C LEU A 145 -27.26 10.12 15.94
N ALA A 146 -26.02 10.02 15.43
CA ALA A 146 -25.20 11.17 15.05
C ALA A 146 -25.27 11.52 13.55
N GLN A 147 -26.19 10.90 12.79
CA GLN A 147 -26.45 11.31 11.41
C GLN A 147 -27.52 12.41 11.38
N PRO A 148 -27.21 13.63 10.90
CA PRO A 148 -28.23 14.63 10.66
C PRO A 148 -29.17 14.16 9.55
N ALA A 149 -30.47 14.39 9.74
CA ALA A 149 -31.52 14.17 8.74
C ALA A 149 -31.38 15.10 7.53
#